data_AF-A0AAD3Z9P8-F1
#
_entry.id   AF-A0AAD3Z9P8-F1
#
_cell.length_a   1.000
_cell.length_b   1.000
_cell.length_c   1.000
_cell.angle_alpha   90.00
_cell.angle_beta   90.00
_cell.angle_gamma   90.00
#
_symmetry.space_group_name_H-M   'P 1'
#
loop_
_entity.id
_entity.type
_entity.pdbx_description
1 polymer ?
#
loop_
_entity_poly.entity_id
_entity_poly.type
_entity_poly.pdbx_seq_one_letter_code
_entity_poly.pdbx_strand_id
1 'polypeptide(L)' 'MPWKFCPTCKEISYSAATHYDAWPCPHCGRELRNEPEYDIKQAKALREQNSQPDTVSKAEEQEKK' A
#
# COMPACT_ATOMS: atom_id res chain seq x y z
N MET A 1 -2.33 -13.39 2.17
CA MET A 1 -3.53 -12.59 2.51
C MET A 1 -3.41 -11.27 1.76
N PRO A 2 -4.37 -10.91 0.92
CA PRO A 2 -4.22 -9.75 0.04
C PRO A 2 -4.39 -8.44 0.80
N TRP A 3 -3.49 -7.50 0.53
CA TRP A 3 -3.58 -6.11 0.99
C TRP A 3 -3.94 -5.24 -0.19
N LYS A 4 -4.88 -4.30 -0.03
CA LYS A 4 -5.17 -3.31 -1.07
C LYS A 4 -4.83 -1.92 -0.57
N PHE A 5 -4.22 -1.12 -1.42
CA PHE A 5 -3.99 0.28 -1.10
C PHE A 5 -5.23 1.11 -1.43
N CYS A 6 -5.61 2.02 -0.53
CA CYS A 6 -6.66 2.97 -0.82
C CYS A 6 -6.03 4.29 -1.29
N PRO A 7 -6.19 4.70 -2.57
CA PRO A 7 -5.62 5.95 -3.06
C PRO A 7 -6.26 7.20 -2.42
N THR A 8 -7.45 7.06 -1.86
CA THR A 8 -8.16 8.15 -1.18
C THR A 8 -7.62 8.39 0.23
N CYS A 9 -7.44 7.33 1.02
CA CYS A 9 -6.88 7.43 2.37
C CYS A 9 -5.36 7.44 2.39
N LYS A 10 -4.72 7.04 1.28
CA LYS A 10 -3.29 6.73 1.18
C LYS A 10 -2.83 5.71 2.22
N GLU A 11 -3.70 4.78 2.58
CA GLU A 11 -3.44 3.75 3.60
C GLU A 11 -3.75 2.36 3.05
N ILE A 12 -3.05 1.36 3.59
CA ILE A 12 -3.27 -0.05 3.27
C ILE A 12 -4.47 -0.58 4.04
N SER A 13 -5.34 -1.26 3.32
CA SER A 13 -6.45 -2.00 3.89
C SER A 13 -6.08 -3.48 3.89
N TYR A 14 -6.46 -4.19 4.95
CA TYR A 14 -6.38 -5.65 5.04
C TYR A 14 -7.76 -6.30 4.85
N SER A 15 -7.84 -7.36 4.06
CA SER A 15 -9.04 -8.17 3.90
C SER A 15 -8.64 -9.64 3.88
N ALA A 16 -9.30 -10.39 4.75
CA ALA A 16 -9.22 -11.84 4.74
C ALA A 16 -10.07 -12.46 3.62
N ALA A 17 -10.85 -11.65 2.90
CA ALA A 17 -11.79 -12.13 1.89
C ALA A 17 -11.11 -12.23 0.53
N THR A 18 -10.75 -13.44 0.12
CA THR A 18 -10.01 -13.73 -1.12
C THR A 18 -10.89 -13.76 -2.38
N HIS A 19 -12.21 -13.63 -2.26
CA HIS A 19 -13.18 -13.86 -3.35
C HIS A 19 -14.20 -12.73 -3.54
N TYR A 20 -13.93 -11.52 -3.05
CA TYR A 20 -14.86 -10.40 -3.25
C TYR A 20 -14.34 -9.46 -4.34
N ASP A 21 -15.12 -9.35 -5.42
CA ASP A 21 -14.97 -8.34 -6.48
C ASP A 21 -14.92 -6.91 -5.95
N ALA A 22 -15.55 -6.68 -4.80
CA ALA A 22 -15.63 -5.37 -4.17
C ALA A 22 -15.13 -5.39 -2.73
N TRP A 23 -14.05 -4.65 -2.51
CA TRP A 23 -13.48 -4.46 -1.18
C TRP A 23 -13.65 -3.01 -0.75
N PRO A 24 -14.54 -2.70 0.22
CA PRO A 24 -14.63 -1.36 0.80
C PRO A 24 -13.44 -1.05 1.72
N CYS A 25 -12.79 0.10 1.52
CA CYS A 25 -11.78 0.60 2.45
C CYS A 25 -12.40 0.86 3.84
N PRO A 26 -11.83 0.35 4.95
CA PRO A 26 -12.39 0.53 6.29
C PRO A 26 -12.31 1.98 6.80
N HIS A 27 -11.49 2.83 6.16
CA HIS A 27 -11.31 4.22 6.56
C HIS A 27 -12.30 5.18 5.88
N CYS A 28 -12.57 4.99 4.59
CA CYS A 28 -13.45 5.89 3.81
C CYS A 28 -14.67 5.21 3.20
N GLY A 29 -14.79 3.88 3.31
CA GLY A 29 -15.87 3.10 2.69
C GLY A 29 -15.76 2.94 1.17
N ARG A 30 -14.73 3.48 0.52
CA ARG A 30 -14.58 3.44 -0.94
C ARG A 30 -14.29 2.01 -1.44
N GLU A 31 -14.98 1.59 -2.49
CA GLU A 31 -14.79 0.27 -3.08
C GLU A 31 -13.52 0.19 -3.94
N LEU A 32 -12.59 -0.67 -3.52
CA LEU A 32 -11.29 -0.95 -4.14
C LEU A 32 -11.41 -2.12 -5.13
N ARG A 33 -12.41 -2.07 -6.03
CA ARG A 33 -12.69 -3.17 -6.97
C ARG A 33 -11.53 -3.42 -7.94
N ASN A 34 -11.00 -2.34 -8.51
CA ASN A 34 -9.93 -2.37 -9.52
C ASN A 34 -8.52 -2.15 -8.95
N GLU A 35 -8.37 -2.05 -7.63
CA GLU A 35 -7.05 -1.81 -7.05
C GLU A 35 -6.25 -3.12 -7.00
N PRO A 36 -4.95 -3.06 -7.31
CA PRO A 36 -4.05 -4.20 -7.25
C PRO A 36 -3.95 -4.75 -5.82
N GLU A 37 -3.80 -6.06 -5.74
CA GLU A 37 -3.52 -6.77 -4.50
C GLU A 37 -2.01 -6.81 -4.28
N TYR A 38 -1.61 -6.52 -3.05
CA TYR A 38 -0.24 -6.48 -2.60
C TYR A 38 -0.03 -7.53 -1.52
N ASP A 39 1.18 -8.10 -1.49
CA ASP A 39 1.63 -8.85 -0.33
C ASP A 39 1.92 -7.90 0.86
N ILE A 40 1.99 -8.43 2.08
CA ILE A 40 2.24 -7.63 3.29
C ILE A 40 3.54 -6.81 3.18
N LYS A 41 4.58 -7.34 2.52
CA LYS A 41 5.84 -6.61 2.33
C LYS A 41 5.66 -5.41 1.38
N GLN A 42 4.95 -5.62 0.27
CA GLN A 42 4.68 -4.58 -0.71
C GLN A 42 3.74 -3.51 -0.14
N ALA A 43 2.70 -3.92 0.58
CA ALA A 43 1.77 -3.02 1.23
C ALA A 43 2.48 -2.09 2.24
N LYS A 44 3.37 -2.63 3.08
CA LYS A 44 4.18 -1.83 4.01
C LYS A 44 5.04 -0.81 3.26
N ALA A 45 5.78 -1.24 2.24
CA ALA A 45 6.62 -0.35 1.45
C ALA A 45 5.80 0.77 0.78
N LEU A 46 4.60 0.47 0.27
CA LEU A 46 3.73 1.45 -0.37
C LEU A 46 3.20 2.50 0.63
N ARG A 47 2.86 2.06 1.85
CA ARG A 47 2.47 2.94 2.95
C ARG A 47 3.61 3.87 3.35
N GLU A 48 4.82 3.34 3.49
CA GLU A 48 6.02 4.12 3.84
C GLU A 48 6.34 5.16 2.76
N GLN A 49 6.28 4.78 1.48
CA GLN A 49 6.46 5.72 0.35
C GLN A 49 5.41 6.83 0.31
N ASN A 50 4.15 6.55 0.68
CA ASN A 50 3.08 7.55 0.68
C ASN A 50 3.06 8.43 1.94
N SER A 51 3.59 7.92 3.06
CA SER A 51 3.57 8.61 4.35
C SER A 51 4.80 9.51 4.59
N GLN A 52 5.86 9.39 3.79
CA GLN A 52 6.99 10.31 3.82
C GLN A 52 6.87 11.35 2.69
N PRO A 53 6.55 12.62 2.99
CA PRO A 53 6.51 13.66 1.95
C PRO A 53 7.87 14.13 1.44
N ASP A 54 9.01 13.79 2.06
CA ASP A 54 10.32 14.24 1.57
C ASP A 54 11.45 13.46 2.25
N THR A 55 12.06 12.47 1.57
CA THR A 55 13.48 12.03 1.76
C THR A 55 13.78 10.75 0.96
N VAL A 56 13.65 10.78 -0.37
CA VAL A 56 14.53 9.96 -1.25
C VAL A 56 15.19 10.91 -2.24
N SER A 57 15.98 11.83 -1.69
CA SER A 57 17.30 12.06 -2.24
C SER A 57 18.25 11.12 -1.50
N LYS A 58 18.99 10.31 -2.26
CA LYS A 58 20.19 9.56 -1.86
C LYS A 58 19.96 8.24 -1.12
N ALA A 59 19.80 7.19 -1.93
CA ALA A 59 20.34 5.87 -1.64
C ALA A 59 21.19 5.40 -2.84
N GLU A 60 22.22 6.19 -3.16
CA GLU A 60 23.35 5.75 -3.98
C GLU A 60 24.63 6.21 -3.27
N GLU A 61 24.92 5.59 -2.12
CA GLU A 61 26.26 5.56 -1.56
C GLU A 61 26.35 4.38 -0.60
N GLN A 62 26.89 3.25 -1.08
CA GLN A 62 27.81 2.38 -0.32
C GLN A 62 28.24 1.15 -1.15
N GLU A 63 29.37 1.27 -1.83
CA GLU A 63 30.45 0.25 -1.78
C GLU A 63 31.77 0.99 -2.07
N LYS A 64 32.46 1.49 -1.04
CA LYS A 64 33.49 0.78 -0.26
C LYS A 64 34.84 0.69 -0.99
N LYS A 65 35.68 1.67 -0.64
CA LYS A 65 37.14 1.61 -0.46
C LYS A 65 38.04 1.85 -1.66
#